data_AF-A0ABD6GCK1-F1
#
_entry.id   AF-A0ABD6GCK1-F1
#
_cell.length_a   1.000
_cell.length_b   1.000
_cell.length_c   1.000
_cell.angle_alpha   90.00
_cell.angle_beta   90.00
_cell.angle_gamma   90.00
#
_symmetry.space_group_name_H-M   'P 1'
#
loop_
_entity.id
_entity.type
_entity.pdbx_description
1 polymer ?
#
loop_
_entity_poly.entity_id
_entity_poly.type
_entity_poly.pdbx_seq_one_letter_code
_entity_poly.pdbx_strand_id
1 'polypeptide(L)'
;MFRSMFLSASVLALSATLSQASARDGSVLQIIVSKQTQSLTVYDGERIVASSKVSTGKEGHTTPSGIFSIIQKAKYHESNLYSNAPMPWMQRITWSGVALHESNSVPSRPASHGCVRLPGQFARELYGMTRLGAHVLISDAPVTPVPIEHPFLFSPVQQQQGPQILSDARLRGTDGTSSTEPVEVAMADLPRPKPQPAIAGQPPLSLLITFRGETETIHDAQLILQDMGFETGGHDGHAGPLTRTAIQGFKRWKGLPLKGPLITPTFLSALYQSAGKPMPPTGQIYVRQAFKPVFDAPIVIDQPEKPLGTHFFAANIESAHGTVDWQVTSLEPAPAVSNSSIVIIGKPQPTAPNGLDTVLNRIHIPDDIRERIETTMTTGTVMTITDHGLGQDTVDGTDFITYLPG
;
A
#
# COMPACT_ATOMS: atom_id res chain seq x y z
N MET A 1 77.29 0.68 -9.06
CA MET A 1 76.38 1.59 -9.78
C MET A 1 75.12 0.82 -10.15
N PHE A 2 73.99 1.32 -9.65
CA PHE A 2 72.56 1.05 -9.87
C PHE A 2 72.04 -0.21 -10.59
N ARG A 3 71.11 -0.87 -9.87
CA ARG A 3 70.07 -1.83 -10.28
C ARG A 3 69.04 -1.20 -11.22
N SER A 4 68.43 -2.02 -12.09
CA SER A 4 66.99 -1.94 -12.37
C SER A 4 66.43 -3.28 -12.86
N MET A 5 65.65 -3.93 -11.99
CA MET A 5 64.76 -5.04 -12.34
C MET A 5 63.51 -4.47 -13.01
N PHE A 6 63.10 -5.03 -14.15
CA PHE A 6 61.78 -4.79 -14.72
C PHE A 6 60.74 -5.58 -13.94
N LEU A 7 59.89 -4.90 -13.18
CA LEU A 7 58.72 -5.48 -12.53
C LEU A 7 57.51 -5.35 -13.48
N SER A 8 57.10 -6.48 -14.06
CA SER A 8 55.83 -6.61 -14.77
C SER A 8 54.69 -6.59 -13.75
N ALA A 9 54.03 -5.44 -13.58
CA ALA A 9 52.80 -5.35 -12.81
C ALA A 9 51.61 -5.77 -13.68
N SER A 10 51.19 -7.04 -13.53
CA SER A 10 49.92 -7.53 -14.08
C SER A 10 48.77 -6.75 -13.43
N VAL A 11 48.06 -5.95 -14.24
CA VAL A 11 46.81 -5.32 -13.84
C VAL A 11 45.73 -6.41 -13.80
N LEU A 12 45.36 -6.87 -12.60
CA LEU A 12 44.11 -7.59 -12.42
C LEU A 12 42.97 -6.61 -12.69
N ALA A 13 42.36 -6.71 -13.87
CA ALA A 13 41.10 -6.07 -14.17
C ALA A 13 40.01 -6.74 -13.33
N LEU A 14 39.71 -6.16 -12.16
CA LEU A 14 38.56 -6.55 -11.35
C LEU A 14 37.31 -6.14 -12.13
N SER A 15 36.79 -7.06 -12.94
CA SER A 15 35.52 -6.89 -13.64
C SER A 15 34.42 -6.92 -12.58
N ALA A 16 34.06 -5.75 -12.06
CA ALA A 16 32.85 -5.58 -11.28
C ALA A 16 31.67 -5.93 -12.20
N THR A 17 31.16 -7.15 -12.08
CA THR A 17 29.87 -7.51 -12.67
C THR A 17 28.82 -6.62 -12.01
N LEU A 18 28.39 -5.57 -12.71
CA LEU A 18 27.15 -4.90 -12.37
C LEU A 18 26.04 -5.95 -12.55
N SER A 19 25.63 -6.59 -11.45
CA SER A 19 24.34 -7.26 -11.42
C SER A 19 23.31 -6.21 -11.79
N GLN A 20 22.63 -6.42 -12.91
CA GLN A 20 21.40 -5.69 -13.22
C GLN A 20 20.46 -5.95 -12.04
N ALA A 21 20.26 -4.94 -11.20
CA ALA A 21 19.31 -5.00 -10.12
C ALA A 21 17.91 -4.88 -10.73
N SER A 22 17.44 -5.97 -11.35
CA SER A 22 16.00 -6.22 -11.38
C SER A 22 15.55 -6.42 -9.93
N ALA A 23 14.34 -5.97 -9.64
CA ALA A 23 13.62 -6.41 -8.45
C ALA A 23 13.76 -7.94 -8.33
N ARG A 24 13.96 -8.47 -7.12
CA ARG A 24 13.73 -9.90 -6.89
C ARG A 24 12.32 -10.22 -7.38
N ASP A 25 12.13 -11.40 -7.97
CA ASP A 25 10.86 -11.75 -8.60
C ASP A 25 9.70 -11.51 -7.63
N GLY A 26 8.87 -10.50 -7.93
CA GLY A 26 7.74 -10.08 -7.11
C GLY A 26 7.95 -8.99 -6.05
N SER A 27 9.15 -8.47 -5.79
CA SER A 27 9.34 -7.41 -4.78
C SER A 27 8.86 -6.02 -5.25
N VAL A 28 8.40 -5.20 -4.30
CA VAL A 28 7.95 -3.82 -4.55
C VAL A 28 9.17 -2.89 -4.58
N LEU A 29 9.42 -2.27 -5.74
CA LEU A 29 10.36 -1.16 -5.81
C LEU A 29 9.73 0.10 -5.19
N GLN A 30 10.39 0.65 -4.18
CA GLN A 30 10.01 1.93 -3.57
C GLN A 30 10.98 3.02 -4.01
N ILE A 31 10.48 4.04 -4.71
CA ILE A 31 11.27 5.16 -5.20
C ILE A 31 11.04 6.33 -4.24
N ILE A 32 12.01 6.65 -3.40
CA ILE A 32 11.86 7.68 -2.38
C ILE A 32 12.60 8.94 -2.81
N VAL A 33 11.90 10.08 -2.83
CA VAL A 33 12.45 11.40 -3.15
C VAL A 33 12.40 12.29 -1.91
N SER A 34 13.55 12.81 -1.49
CA SER A 34 13.63 13.80 -0.41
C SER A 34 13.81 15.21 -0.99
N LYS A 35 12.88 16.10 -0.70
CA LYS A 35 12.96 17.52 -1.12
C LYS A 35 14.03 18.28 -0.34
N GLN A 36 14.25 17.99 0.95
CA GLN A 36 15.28 18.68 1.74
C GLN A 36 16.70 18.36 1.25
N THR A 37 16.98 17.09 0.95
CA THR A 37 18.33 16.66 0.52
C THR A 37 18.50 16.63 -0.99
N GLN A 38 17.42 16.87 -1.76
CA GLN A 38 17.40 16.80 -3.22
C GLN A 38 18.01 15.48 -3.72
N SER A 39 17.53 14.38 -3.14
CA SER A 39 17.99 13.03 -3.45
C SER A 39 16.82 12.13 -3.83
N LEU A 40 17.13 11.08 -4.61
CA LEU A 40 16.23 9.98 -4.89
C LEU A 40 16.97 8.68 -4.62
N THR A 41 16.33 7.79 -3.87
CA THR A 41 16.85 6.45 -3.56
C THR A 41 15.81 5.41 -3.95
N VAL A 42 16.24 4.35 -4.64
CA VAL A 42 15.38 3.24 -5.03
C VAL A 42 15.69 2.05 -4.12
N TYR A 43 14.66 1.56 -3.45
CA TYR A 43 14.72 0.42 -2.54
C TYR A 43 14.06 -0.81 -3.16
N ASP A 44 14.70 -1.96 -2.94
CA ASP A 44 14.18 -3.31 -3.17
C ASP A 44 14.25 -4.05 -1.83
N GLY A 45 13.12 -4.07 -1.11
CA GLY A 45 13.16 -4.39 0.31
C GLY A 45 14.02 -3.36 1.07
N GLU A 46 14.93 -3.84 1.92
CA GLU A 46 15.90 -2.99 2.64
C GLU A 46 17.08 -2.53 1.78
N ARG A 47 17.27 -3.14 0.60
CA ARG A 47 18.46 -2.92 -0.22
C ARG A 47 18.29 -1.68 -1.08
N ILE A 48 19.24 -0.76 -0.98
CA ILE A 48 19.39 0.32 -1.96
C ILE A 48 19.91 -0.28 -3.26
N VAL A 49 19.12 -0.17 -4.33
CA VAL A 49 19.49 -0.68 -5.66
C VAL A 49 20.00 0.41 -6.58
N ALA A 50 19.61 1.66 -6.34
CA ALA A 50 20.06 2.82 -7.09
C ALA A 50 19.87 4.09 -6.26
N SER A 51 20.70 5.11 -6.48
CA SER A 51 20.49 6.43 -5.91
C SER A 51 21.01 7.52 -6.84
N SER A 52 20.44 8.73 -6.72
CA SER A 52 20.87 9.88 -7.49
C SER A 52 20.55 11.19 -6.79
N LYS A 53 21.22 12.26 -7.21
CA LYS A 53 20.72 13.61 -6.94
C LYS A 53 19.51 13.91 -7.81
N VAL A 54 18.63 14.77 -7.33
CA VAL A 54 17.50 15.29 -8.10
C VAL A 54 17.41 16.80 -7.99
N SER A 55 16.51 17.42 -8.75
CA SER A 55 16.09 18.80 -8.52
C SER A 55 14.57 18.90 -8.60
N THR A 56 13.93 19.22 -7.47
CA THR A 56 12.47 19.30 -7.33
C THR A 56 11.94 20.70 -7.65
N GLY A 57 10.64 20.92 -7.46
CA GLY A 57 9.94 22.16 -7.73
C GLY A 57 10.34 23.30 -6.80
N LYS A 58 10.64 24.47 -7.40
CA LYS A 58 10.94 25.72 -6.67
C LYS A 58 9.71 26.27 -5.94
N GLU A 59 9.90 27.24 -5.06
CA GLU A 59 8.81 27.98 -4.42
C GLU A 59 7.80 28.53 -5.45
N GLY A 60 6.50 28.41 -5.14
CA GLY A 60 5.40 28.72 -6.06
C GLY A 60 5.11 27.64 -7.11
N HIS A 61 5.99 26.64 -7.24
CA HIS A 61 5.81 25.45 -8.08
C HIS A 61 6.34 24.20 -7.37
N THR A 62 6.08 24.09 -6.08
CA THR A 62 6.62 23.03 -5.22
C THR A 62 6.18 21.66 -5.74
N THR A 63 7.11 20.69 -5.75
CA THR A 63 6.75 19.29 -6.00
C THR A 63 5.88 18.80 -4.83
N PRO A 64 4.68 18.25 -5.10
CA PRO A 64 3.80 17.78 -4.04
C PRO A 64 4.47 16.63 -3.25
N SER A 65 4.32 16.65 -1.93
CA SER A 65 4.65 15.51 -1.06
C SER A 65 3.51 14.49 -1.11
N GLY A 66 3.82 13.22 -0.87
CA GLY A 66 2.81 12.15 -0.87
C GLY A 66 3.29 10.81 -1.40
N ILE A 67 2.33 9.90 -1.56
CA ILE A 67 2.54 8.56 -2.09
C ILE A 67 1.89 8.52 -3.47
N PHE A 68 2.71 8.29 -4.49
CA PHE A 68 2.29 8.28 -5.88
C PHE A 68 2.57 6.93 -6.51
N SER A 69 1.94 6.69 -7.66
CA SER A 69 2.28 5.60 -8.56
C SER A 69 2.63 6.15 -9.93
N ILE A 70 3.49 5.45 -10.68
CA ILE A 70 3.78 5.83 -12.06
C ILE A 70 2.56 5.51 -12.93
N ILE A 71 1.87 6.54 -13.41
CA ILE A 71 0.63 6.43 -14.20
C ILE A 71 0.86 6.50 -15.71
N GLN A 72 2.01 7.04 -16.15
CA GLN A 72 2.38 7.09 -17.55
C GLN A 72 3.90 7.04 -17.70
N LYS A 73 4.37 6.41 -18.78
CA LYS A 73 5.78 6.40 -19.16
C LYS A 73 5.94 6.77 -20.64
N ALA A 74 6.90 7.63 -20.96
CA ALA A 74 7.28 7.92 -22.34
C ALA A 74 8.79 8.15 -22.46
N LYS A 75 9.42 7.53 -23.45
CA LYS A 75 10.87 7.73 -23.74
C LYS A 75 11.17 9.18 -24.15
N TYR A 76 10.24 9.81 -24.86
CA TYR A 76 10.29 11.21 -25.23
C TYR A 76 8.90 11.82 -25.06
N HIS A 77 8.85 12.99 -24.42
CA HIS A 77 7.63 13.76 -24.22
C HIS A 77 8.00 15.22 -24.10
N GLU A 78 7.11 16.11 -24.51
CA GLU A 78 7.26 17.55 -24.37
C GLU A 78 6.15 18.09 -23.47
N SER A 79 6.50 19.00 -22.56
CA SER A 79 5.53 19.56 -21.63
C SER A 79 4.53 20.45 -22.35
N ASN A 80 3.25 20.07 -22.31
CA ASN A 80 2.13 20.89 -22.79
C ASN A 80 1.93 22.17 -21.95
N LEU A 81 2.47 22.21 -20.73
CA LEU A 81 2.30 23.32 -19.77
C LEU A 81 3.47 24.31 -19.78
N TYR A 82 4.63 23.91 -20.29
CA TYR A 82 5.87 24.69 -20.20
C TYR A 82 6.58 24.74 -21.55
N SER A 83 6.00 25.49 -22.49
CA SER A 83 6.62 25.84 -23.79
C SER A 83 7.24 24.65 -24.54
N ASN A 84 6.61 23.47 -24.51
CA ASN A 84 7.13 22.24 -25.12
C ASN A 84 8.52 21.83 -24.61
N ALA A 85 8.84 22.15 -23.35
CA ALA A 85 10.12 21.75 -22.77
C ALA A 85 10.28 20.22 -22.82
N PRO A 86 11.41 19.70 -23.33
CA PRO A 86 11.62 18.27 -23.47
C PRO A 86 11.73 17.61 -22.09
N MET A 87 11.04 16.49 -21.94
CA MET A 87 11.05 15.61 -20.78
C MET A 87 11.38 14.17 -21.23
N PRO A 88 12.64 13.87 -21.60
CA PRO A 88 13.04 12.52 -21.97
C PRO A 88 12.93 11.57 -20.78
N TRP A 89 12.62 10.31 -21.05
CA TRP A 89 12.43 9.25 -20.03
C TRP A 89 11.42 9.64 -18.94
N MET A 90 10.36 10.33 -19.36
CA MET A 90 9.31 10.82 -18.49
C MET A 90 8.52 9.69 -17.85
N GLN A 91 8.29 9.83 -16.55
CA GLN A 91 7.48 8.95 -15.72
C GLN A 91 6.52 9.82 -14.91
N ARG A 92 5.28 9.91 -15.38
CA ARG A 92 4.24 10.75 -14.79
C ARG A 92 3.71 10.13 -13.51
N ILE A 93 3.47 10.98 -12.52
CA ILE A 93 2.91 10.59 -11.22
C ILE A 93 1.61 11.34 -10.88
N THR A 94 1.25 12.39 -11.62
CA THR A 94 -0.02 13.11 -11.49
C THR A 94 -0.59 13.48 -12.85
N TRP A 95 -1.92 13.55 -12.98
CA TRP A 95 -2.61 14.06 -14.17
C TRP A 95 -2.40 15.56 -14.34
N SER A 96 -2.15 16.28 -13.24
CA SER A 96 -1.85 17.72 -13.26
C SER A 96 -0.53 18.08 -13.94
N GLY A 97 0.39 17.13 -14.16
CA GLY A 97 1.62 17.41 -14.91
C GLY A 97 2.92 16.91 -14.28
N VAL A 98 2.90 16.49 -13.01
CA VAL A 98 4.13 16.19 -12.27
C VAL A 98 4.70 14.85 -12.71
N ALA A 99 6.00 14.83 -12.99
CA ALA A 99 6.71 13.66 -13.47
C ALA A 99 8.18 13.63 -13.01
N LEU A 100 8.78 12.44 -13.04
CA LEU A 100 10.22 12.25 -13.00
C LEU A 100 10.73 12.23 -14.45
N HIS A 101 11.78 12.98 -14.78
CA HIS A 101 12.31 12.99 -16.14
C HIS A 101 13.78 13.45 -16.22
N GLU A 102 14.44 13.15 -17.35
CA GLU A 102 15.79 13.64 -17.66
C GLU A 102 15.83 15.16 -17.78
N SER A 103 16.88 15.78 -17.25
CA SER A 103 17.15 17.21 -17.39
C SER A 103 18.65 17.47 -17.53
N ASN A 104 19.02 18.43 -18.37
CA ASN A 104 20.39 18.93 -18.49
C ASN A 104 20.83 19.75 -17.26
N SER A 105 19.89 20.19 -16.43
CA SER A 105 20.16 20.94 -15.20
C SER A 105 19.50 20.27 -14.00
N VAL A 106 20.34 19.78 -13.08
CA VAL A 106 19.94 19.11 -11.83
C VAL A 106 20.80 19.68 -10.69
N PRO A 107 20.54 20.92 -10.26
CA PRO A 107 21.24 21.51 -9.12
C PRO A 107 20.78 20.85 -7.82
N SER A 108 21.61 20.89 -6.77
CA SER A 108 21.29 20.37 -5.43
C SER A 108 20.32 21.28 -4.66
N ARG A 109 19.37 21.91 -5.35
CA ARG A 109 18.31 22.76 -4.80
C ARG A 109 17.05 22.63 -5.66
N PRO A 110 15.86 22.92 -5.10
CA PRO A 110 14.65 22.97 -5.91
C PRO A 110 14.76 24.06 -7.00
N ALA A 111 14.49 23.68 -8.25
CA ALA A 111 14.65 24.56 -9.41
C ALA A 111 13.68 24.25 -10.57
N SER A 112 12.83 23.23 -10.44
CA SER A 112 11.85 22.87 -11.47
C SER A 112 10.52 23.61 -11.29
N HIS A 113 9.59 23.40 -12.22
CA HIS A 113 8.19 23.85 -12.10
C HIS A 113 7.28 22.71 -11.59
N GLY A 114 7.76 21.90 -10.66
CA GLY A 114 7.01 20.83 -9.99
C GLY A 114 7.53 19.43 -10.27
N CYS A 115 8.11 19.18 -11.46
CA CYS A 115 8.68 17.87 -11.81
C CYS A 115 9.95 17.53 -11.01
N VAL A 116 10.27 16.25 -10.88
CA VAL A 116 11.53 15.78 -10.31
C VAL A 116 12.53 15.58 -11.45
N ARG A 117 13.52 16.48 -11.55
CA ARG A 117 14.55 16.44 -12.59
C ARG A 117 15.66 15.46 -12.21
N LEU A 118 16.04 14.60 -13.14
CA LEU A 118 17.04 13.54 -12.97
C LEU A 118 18.22 13.73 -13.93
N PRO A 119 19.46 13.33 -13.53
CA PRO A 119 20.57 13.22 -14.45
C PRO A 119 20.26 12.19 -15.55
N GLY A 120 20.68 12.44 -16.79
CA GLY A 120 20.25 11.64 -17.94
C GLY A 120 20.56 10.14 -17.86
N GLN A 121 21.75 9.77 -17.36
CA GLN A 121 22.07 8.36 -17.16
C GLN A 121 21.10 7.68 -16.19
N PHE A 122 20.88 8.32 -15.03
CA PHE A 122 20.00 7.78 -14.01
C PHE A 122 18.54 7.74 -14.47
N ALA A 123 18.08 8.74 -15.24
CA ALA A 123 16.74 8.75 -15.80
C ALA A 123 16.49 7.53 -16.70
N ARG A 124 17.48 7.14 -17.52
CA ARG A 124 17.43 5.93 -18.36
C ARG A 124 17.39 4.65 -17.54
N GLU A 125 18.27 4.54 -16.55
CA GLU A 125 18.33 3.40 -15.63
C GLU A 125 17.02 3.23 -14.87
N LEU A 126 16.52 4.30 -14.24
CA LEU A 126 15.26 4.32 -13.51
C LEU A 126 14.08 3.96 -14.42
N TYR A 127 14.04 4.52 -15.64
CA TYR A 127 12.99 4.19 -16.60
C TYR A 127 13.01 2.71 -17.00
N GLY A 128 14.19 2.10 -17.12
CA GLY A 128 14.35 0.68 -17.45
C GLY A 128 13.93 -0.27 -16.34
N MET A 129 14.18 0.08 -15.06
CA MET A 129 13.86 -0.80 -13.92
C MET A 129 12.42 -0.67 -13.40
N THR A 130 11.68 0.36 -13.82
CA THR A 130 10.33 0.64 -13.31
C THR A 130 9.24 0.34 -14.33
N ARG A 131 8.04 0.03 -13.84
CA ARG A 131 6.82 -0.18 -14.63
C ARG A 131 5.71 0.77 -14.20
N LEU A 132 4.60 0.79 -14.95
CA LEU A 132 3.37 1.43 -14.47
C LEU A 132 2.97 0.82 -13.12
N GLY A 133 2.50 1.68 -12.21
CA GLY A 133 2.17 1.30 -10.83
C GLY A 133 3.35 1.28 -9.86
N ALA A 134 4.61 1.45 -10.31
CA ALA A 134 5.73 1.54 -9.37
C ALA A 134 5.55 2.75 -8.44
N HIS A 135 5.82 2.57 -7.14
CA HIS A 135 5.50 3.57 -6.13
C HIS A 135 6.62 4.61 -6.00
N VAL A 136 6.21 5.87 -6.01
CA VAL A 136 7.07 7.03 -5.81
C VAL A 136 6.60 7.75 -4.55
N LEU A 137 7.41 7.74 -3.50
CA LEU A 137 7.16 8.41 -2.24
C LEU A 137 7.95 9.72 -2.26
N ILE A 138 7.28 10.85 -2.12
CA ILE A 138 7.91 12.18 -2.09
C ILE A 138 7.71 12.76 -0.69
N SER A 139 8.80 13.06 0.00
CA SER A 139 8.79 13.60 1.35
C SER A 139 9.64 14.87 1.47
N ASP A 140 9.34 15.68 2.48
CA ASP A 140 10.17 16.84 2.82
C ASP A 140 11.54 16.39 3.36
N ALA A 141 11.54 15.65 4.47
CA ALA A 141 12.74 15.08 5.06
C ALA A 141 13.10 13.70 4.46
N PRO A 142 14.35 13.24 4.57
CA PRO A 142 14.71 11.87 4.22
C PRO A 142 13.92 10.84 5.04
N VAL A 143 13.40 9.83 4.35
CA VAL A 143 12.71 8.68 4.95
C VAL A 143 13.26 7.39 4.33
N THR A 144 13.12 6.28 5.04
CA THR A 144 13.60 4.97 4.58
C THR A 144 12.59 3.88 4.94
N PRO A 145 12.46 2.82 4.13
CA PRO A 145 11.69 1.65 4.52
C PRO A 145 12.35 0.96 5.70
N VAL A 146 11.54 0.50 6.65
CA VAL A 146 11.99 -0.29 7.81
C VAL A 146 11.09 -1.51 7.97
N PRO A 147 11.63 -2.68 8.40
CA PRO A 147 10.81 -3.84 8.74
C PRO A 147 9.78 -3.51 9.82
N ILE A 148 8.65 -4.18 9.76
CA ILE A 148 7.63 -4.10 10.80
C ILE A 148 6.93 -5.44 10.97
N GLU A 149 6.71 -5.80 12.23
CA GLU A 149 5.82 -6.88 12.64
C GLU A 149 4.71 -6.30 13.51
N HIS A 150 3.45 -6.60 13.19
CA HIS A 150 2.31 -6.19 14.00
C HIS A 150 1.10 -7.12 13.73
N PRO A 151 0.32 -7.53 14.74
CA PRO A 151 -0.86 -8.40 14.55
C PRO A 151 -1.92 -7.86 13.59
N PHE A 152 -1.96 -6.54 13.40
CA PHE A 152 -2.84 -5.89 12.43
C PHE A 152 -2.49 -6.24 10.97
N LEU A 153 -1.22 -6.47 10.67
CA LEU A 153 -0.77 -6.66 9.29
C LEU A 153 -1.30 -7.99 8.73
N PHE A 154 -1.67 -7.98 7.45
CA PHE A 154 -2.24 -9.14 6.80
C PHE A 154 -1.21 -10.26 6.65
N SER A 155 -1.67 -11.49 6.87
CA SER A 155 -0.89 -12.70 6.61
C SER A 155 -1.64 -13.55 5.59
N PRO A 156 -1.00 -14.04 4.52
CA PRO A 156 -1.65 -14.80 3.48
C PRO A 156 -2.15 -16.10 4.10
N VAL A 157 -3.37 -16.48 3.73
CA VAL A 157 -3.91 -17.77 4.17
C VAL A 157 -3.03 -18.85 3.57
N GLN A 158 -2.24 -19.52 4.42
CA GLN A 158 -1.52 -20.70 3.99
C GLN A 158 -2.58 -21.73 3.61
N GLN A 159 -2.63 -22.12 2.34
CA GLN A 159 -3.46 -23.25 1.92
C GLN A 159 -2.95 -24.47 2.69
N GLN A 160 -3.59 -24.76 3.83
CA GLN A 160 -3.34 -25.99 4.55
C GLN A 160 -3.64 -27.09 3.55
N GLN A 161 -2.61 -27.86 3.18
CA GLN A 161 -2.81 -29.16 2.56
C GLN A 161 -3.80 -29.88 3.48
N GLY A 162 -4.97 -30.24 2.93
CA GLY A 162 -6.11 -30.72 3.69
C GLY A 162 -5.74 -31.85 4.66
N PRO A 163 -6.59 -32.09 5.68
CA PRO A 163 -6.27 -33.01 6.77
C PRO A 163 -5.75 -34.33 6.21
N GLN A 164 -4.52 -34.69 6.57
CA GLN A 164 -4.04 -36.05 6.38
C GLN A 164 -5.02 -36.94 7.11
N ILE A 165 -5.84 -37.66 6.34
CA ILE A 165 -6.72 -38.67 6.88
C ILE A 165 -5.79 -39.67 7.57
N LEU A 166 -5.76 -39.61 8.91
CA LEU A 166 -5.16 -40.63 9.73
C LEU A 166 -5.89 -41.91 9.36
N SER A 167 -5.18 -42.79 8.65
CA SER A 167 -5.70 -44.07 8.21
C SER A 167 -6.35 -44.78 9.38
N ASP A 168 -7.61 -45.20 9.21
CA ASP A 168 -8.37 -46.02 10.13
C ASP A 168 -7.52 -47.21 10.61
N ALA A 169 -6.95 -47.08 11.80
CA ALA A 169 -6.48 -48.22 12.56
C ALA A 169 -7.72 -49.02 12.97
N ARG A 170 -8.15 -49.95 12.10
CA ARG A 170 -9.14 -50.97 12.46
C ARG A 170 -8.61 -51.75 13.65
N LEU A 171 -9.27 -51.56 14.80
CA LEU A 171 -9.22 -52.50 15.92
C LEU A 171 -9.62 -53.88 15.40
N ARG A 172 -8.64 -54.77 15.21
CA ARG A 172 -8.88 -56.17 14.87
C ARG A 172 -9.21 -56.91 16.17
N GLY A 173 -10.48 -57.29 16.30
CA GLY A 173 -10.91 -58.32 17.24
C GLY A 173 -10.18 -59.63 16.96
N THR A 174 -9.80 -60.30 18.04
CA THR A 174 -9.22 -61.64 18.07
C THR A 174 -10.20 -62.63 17.45
N ASP A 175 -9.79 -63.33 16.39
CA ASP A 175 -10.11 -64.75 16.19
C ASP A 175 -9.24 -65.32 15.06
N GLY A 176 -8.76 -66.53 15.30
CA GLY A 176 -7.62 -67.12 14.60
C GLY A 176 -7.95 -67.64 13.20
N THR A 177 -6.97 -67.52 12.31
CA THR A 177 -6.43 -68.62 11.49
C THR A 177 -5.27 -68.10 10.66
N SER A 178 -4.19 -68.87 10.64
CA SER A 178 -2.96 -68.60 9.92
C SER A 178 -3.19 -68.69 8.41
N SER A 179 -2.87 -67.63 7.67
CA SER A 179 -2.43 -67.73 6.27
C SER A 179 -1.34 -66.69 6.03
N THR A 180 -0.13 -67.18 5.77
CA THR A 180 1.03 -66.42 5.30
C THR A 180 0.96 -66.32 3.79
N GLU A 181 0.31 -65.28 3.28
CA GLU A 181 0.54 -64.77 1.93
C GLU A 181 0.95 -63.29 2.04
N PRO A 182 2.04 -62.85 1.40
CA PRO A 182 2.33 -61.43 1.30
C PRO A 182 1.30 -60.82 0.35
N VAL A 183 0.37 -60.03 0.90
CA VAL A 183 -0.53 -59.19 0.11
C VAL A 183 0.34 -58.12 -0.57
N GLU A 184 0.55 -58.27 -1.87
CA GLU A 184 1.15 -57.25 -2.72
C GLU A 184 0.13 -56.10 -2.87
N VAL A 185 0.29 -55.06 -2.05
CA VAL A 185 -0.51 -53.84 -2.15
C VAL A 185 0.05 -53.06 -3.33
N ALA A 186 -0.67 -53.07 -4.45
CA ALA A 186 -0.40 -52.17 -5.56
C ALA A 186 -0.56 -50.72 -5.06
N MET A 187 0.57 -50.08 -4.75
CA MET A 187 0.66 -48.64 -4.55
C MET A 187 0.38 -47.99 -5.90
N ALA A 188 -0.86 -47.59 -6.14
CA ALA A 188 -1.08 -46.53 -7.10
C ALA A 188 -0.42 -45.28 -6.51
N ASP A 189 0.77 -44.94 -7.02
CA ASP A 189 1.36 -43.62 -6.84
C ASP A 189 0.40 -42.61 -7.45
N LEU A 190 -0.58 -42.19 -6.66
CA LEU A 190 -1.32 -40.97 -6.94
C LEU A 190 -0.25 -39.86 -6.97
N PRO A 191 -0.15 -39.09 -8.06
CA PRO A 191 0.78 -37.98 -8.11
C PRO A 191 0.56 -37.14 -6.88
N ARG A 192 1.58 -36.99 -6.03
CA ARG A 192 1.55 -35.95 -4.99
C ARG A 192 1.18 -34.67 -5.72
N PRO A 193 0.12 -33.95 -5.31
CA PRO A 193 -0.12 -32.63 -5.87
C PRO A 193 1.19 -31.86 -5.69
N LYS A 194 1.80 -31.47 -6.81
CA LYS A 194 2.97 -30.60 -6.79
C LYS A 194 2.60 -29.42 -5.90
N PRO A 195 3.49 -28.93 -5.00
CA PRO A 195 3.25 -27.70 -4.27
C PRO A 195 2.82 -26.65 -5.30
N GLN A 196 1.55 -26.27 -5.25
CA GLN A 196 1.04 -25.25 -6.14
C GLN A 196 1.60 -23.96 -5.57
N PRO A 197 2.42 -23.20 -6.32
CA PRO A 197 2.91 -21.92 -5.84
C PRO A 197 1.71 -21.05 -5.45
N ALA A 198 1.86 -20.27 -4.38
CA ALA A 198 0.94 -19.18 -4.05
C ALA A 198 0.45 -18.51 -5.34
N ILE A 199 -0.86 -18.54 -5.59
CA ILE A 199 -1.59 -18.13 -6.80
C ILE A 199 -0.69 -17.42 -7.83
N ALA A 200 0.08 -18.20 -8.59
CA ALA A 200 1.05 -17.64 -9.52
C ALA A 200 0.30 -17.00 -10.71
N GLY A 201 0.34 -15.67 -10.80
CA GLY A 201 -0.18 -14.91 -11.95
C GLY A 201 -1.27 -13.89 -11.65
N GLN A 202 -1.77 -13.76 -10.41
CA GLN A 202 -2.63 -12.63 -10.06
C GLN A 202 -1.80 -11.37 -9.75
N PRO A 203 -2.25 -10.18 -10.17
CA PRO A 203 -1.60 -8.92 -9.81
C PRO A 203 -1.68 -8.70 -8.29
N PRO A 204 -0.68 -8.04 -7.68
CA PRO A 204 -0.76 -7.68 -6.26
C PRO A 204 -1.92 -6.74 -5.97
N LEU A 205 -2.37 -6.79 -4.72
CA LEU A 205 -3.37 -5.86 -4.21
C LEU A 205 -2.70 -4.53 -3.86
N SER A 206 -3.48 -3.47 -4.05
CA SER A 206 -3.19 -2.16 -3.50
C SER A 206 -4.33 -1.80 -2.58
N LEU A 207 -4.01 -1.40 -1.35
CA LEU A 207 -4.99 -1.10 -0.31
C LEU A 207 -4.83 0.36 0.16
N LEU A 208 -5.96 1.00 0.46
CA LEU A 208 -5.99 2.31 1.12
C LEU A 208 -6.90 2.23 2.34
N ILE A 209 -6.38 2.61 3.50
CA ILE A 209 -7.10 2.74 4.75
C ILE A 209 -7.09 4.21 5.18
N THR A 210 -8.27 4.75 5.44
CA THR A 210 -8.44 6.17 5.79
C THR A 210 -9.73 6.39 6.57
N PHE A 211 -9.93 7.58 7.11
CA PHE A 211 -11.20 7.98 7.71
C PHE A 211 -12.32 8.06 6.67
N ARG A 212 -13.57 7.87 7.10
CA ARG A 212 -14.71 8.05 6.21
C ARG A 212 -14.89 9.51 5.82
N GLY A 213 -15.09 9.77 4.54
CA GLY A 213 -15.42 11.07 4.00
C GLY A 213 -16.91 11.34 4.00
N GLU A 214 -17.28 12.51 3.50
CA GLU A 214 -18.67 12.92 3.37
C GLU A 214 -19.43 12.02 2.37
N THR A 215 -18.80 11.66 1.25
CA THR A 215 -19.39 10.80 0.20
C THR A 215 -19.81 9.45 0.76
N GLU A 216 -18.91 8.75 1.46
CA GLU A 216 -19.21 7.43 2.03
C GLU A 216 -20.28 7.56 3.11
N THR A 217 -20.24 8.63 3.91
CA THR A 217 -21.24 8.88 4.96
C THR A 217 -22.63 9.16 4.39
N ILE A 218 -22.71 9.93 3.30
CA ILE A 218 -23.96 10.20 2.60
C ILE A 218 -24.49 8.92 1.95
N HIS A 219 -23.63 8.10 1.34
CA HIS A 219 -24.02 6.85 0.71
C HIS A 219 -24.73 5.92 1.71
N ASP A 220 -24.14 5.71 2.89
CA ASP A 220 -24.76 4.93 3.96
C ASP A 220 -26.08 5.55 4.43
N ALA A 221 -26.11 6.87 4.58
CA ALA A 221 -27.31 7.56 4.99
C ALA A 221 -28.43 7.39 3.95
N GLN A 222 -28.12 7.45 2.66
CA GLN A 222 -29.07 7.20 1.57
C GLN A 222 -29.63 5.78 1.65
N LEU A 223 -28.77 4.77 1.82
CA LEU A 223 -29.21 3.37 1.94
C LEU A 223 -30.13 3.16 3.14
N ILE A 224 -29.72 3.65 4.33
CA ILE A 224 -30.50 3.48 5.56
C ILE A 224 -31.83 4.23 5.47
N LEU A 225 -31.82 5.48 5.00
CA LEU A 225 -33.04 6.27 4.83
C LEU A 225 -34.01 5.61 3.85
N GLN A 226 -33.50 5.06 2.75
CA GLN A 226 -34.33 4.37 1.76
C GLN A 226 -34.96 3.10 2.33
N ASP A 227 -34.21 2.29 3.07
CA ASP A 227 -34.72 1.10 3.78
C ASP A 227 -35.82 1.46 4.79
N MET A 228 -35.71 2.67 5.39
CA MET A 228 -36.71 3.24 6.29
C MET A 228 -37.88 3.93 5.57
N GLY A 229 -37.93 3.93 4.23
CA GLY A 229 -39.02 4.49 3.44
C GLY A 229 -38.91 5.98 3.09
N PHE A 230 -37.74 6.61 3.27
CA PHE A 230 -37.51 7.98 2.81
C PHE A 230 -36.96 7.99 1.37
N GLU A 231 -37.50 8.83 0.50
CA GLU A 231 -37.06 8.94 -0.89
C GLU A 231 -35.74 9.72 -1.02
N THR A 232 -34.65 9.02 -1.32
CA THR A 232 -33.30 9.60 -1.41
C THR A 232 -32.89 9.96 -2.84
N GLY A 233 -33.54 9.36 -3.84
CA GLY A 233 -33.23 9.55 -5.26
C GLY A 233 -32.04 8.75 -5.77
N GLY A 234 -31.48 7.84 -4.96
CA GLY A 234 -30.31 7.02 -5.29
C GLY A 234 -29.39 6.81 -4.08
N HIS A 235 -28.32 6.05 -4.28
CA HIS A 235 -27.26 5.77 -3.31
C HIS A 235 -25.88 6.04 -3.94
N ASP A 236 -25.67 7.26 -4.42
CA ASP A 236 -24.45 7.68 -5.13
C ASP A 236 -23.46 8.44 -4.22
N GLY A 237 -23.75 8.58 -2.93
CA GLY A 237 -22.96 9.38 -1.99
C GLY A 237 -23.08 10.89 -2.19
N HIS A 238 -23.95 11.35 -3.09
CA HIS A 238 -24.15 12.77 -3.35
C HIS A 238 -25.42 13.29 -2.68
N ALA A 239 -25.30 14.37 -1.90
CA ALA A 239 -26.44 15.01 -1.24
C ALA A 239 -27.26 15.88 -2.23
N GLY A 240 -27.93 15.23 -3.19
CA GLY A 240 -28.87 15.86 -4.12
C GLY A 240 -30.16 16.35 -3.44
N PRO A 241 -31.08 17.00 -4.18
CA PRO A 241 -32.31 17.56 -3.62
C PRO A 241 -33.17 16.55 -2.87
N LEU A 242 -33.33 15.33 -3.40
CA LEU A 242 -34.09 14.24 -2.77
C LEU A 242 -33.39 13.74 -1.51
N THR A 243 -32.09 13.46 -1.57
CA THR A 243 -31.31 13.05 -0.39
C THR A 243 -31.36 14.10 0.73
N ARG A 244 -31.24 15.39 0.40
CA ARG A 244 -31.40 16.49 1.37
C ARG A 244 -32.79 16.51 1.99
N THR A 245 -33.83 16.27 1.19
CA THR A 245 -35.21 16.20 1.64
C THR A 245 -35.45 15.00 2.55
N ALA A 246 -34.90 13.82 2.21
CA ALA A 246 -34.93 12.62 3.03
C ALA A 246 -34.26 12.85 4.39
N ILE A 247 -33.05 13.41 4.40
CA ILE A 247 -32.33 13.73 5.64
C ILE A 247 -33.12 14.73 6.50
N GLN A 248 -33.67 15.79 5.90
CA GLN A 248 -34.52 16.75 6.63
C GLN A 248 -35.81 16.12 7.13
N GLY A 249 -36.43 15.23 6.34
CA GLY A 249 -37.61 14.46 6.72
C GLY A 249 -37.35 13.59 7.93
N PHE A 250 -36.24 12.84 7.92
CA PHE A 250 -35.81 12.04 9.07
C PHE A 250 -35.52 12.90 10.29
N LYS A 251 -34.81 14.03 10.12
CA LYS A 251 -34.55 14.98 11.22
C LYS A 251 -35.86 15.49 11.82
N ARG A 252 -36.88 15.81 11.01
CA ARG A 252 -38.22 16.19 11.51
C ARG A 252 -38.89 15.05 12.26
N TRP A 253 -38.87 13.84 11.70
CA TRP A 253 -39.46 12.65 12.33
C TRP A 253 -38.85 12.33 13.69
N LYS A 254 -37.54 12.56 13.86
CA LYS A 254 -36.82 12.36 15.13
C LYS A 254 -36.74 13.59 16.04
N GLY A 255 -37.29 14.74 15.63
CA GLY A 255 -37.18 15.98 16.41
C GLY A 255 -35.75 16.54 16.50
N LEU A 256 -34.90 16.27 15.52
CA LEU A 256 -33.51 16.76 15.46
C LEU A 256 -33.42 18.18 14.88
N PRO A 257 -32.34 18.94 15.20
CA PRO A 257 -32.12 20.26 14.64
C PRO A 257 -32.04 20.26 13.10
N LEU A 258 -32.86 21.11 12.45
CA LEU A 258 -32.91 21.24 10.99
C LEU A 258 -31.90 22.26 10.44
N LYS A 259 -31.37 23.14 11.29
CA LYS A 259 -30.35 24.14 10.93
C LYS A 259 -28.95 23.56 11.16
N GLY A 260 -27.97 24.07 10.42
CA GLY A 260 -26.57 23.64 10.51
C GLY A 260 -26.21 22.60 9.46
N PRO A 261 -25.08 21.87 9.66
CA PRO A 261 -24.61 20.85 8.72
C PRO A 261 -25.67 19.79 8.43
N LEU A 262 -25.69 19.31 7.18
CA LEU A 262 -26.65 18.31 6.73
C LEU A 262 -26.45 17.00 7.50
N ILE A 263 -25.20 16.56 7.61
CA ILE A 263 -24.77 15.42 8.40
C ILE A 263 -24.13 15.93 9.70
N THR A 264 -24.58 15.41 10.83
CA THR A 264 -24.00 15.68 12.15
C THR A 264 -23.83 14.36 12.90
N PRO A 265 -22.91 14.27 13.88
CA PRO A 265 -22.78 13.07 14.71
C PRO A 265 -24.10 12.66 15.39
N THR A 266 -24.89 13.64 15.82
CA THR A 266 -26.22 13.42 16.42
C THR A 266 -27.22 12.84 15.42
N PHE A 267 -27.20 13.30 14.16
CA PHE A 267 -28.03 12.74 13.10
C PHE A 267 -27.62 11.31 12.77
N LEU A 268 -26.32 11.05 12.58
CA LEU A 268 -25.81 9.72 12.24
C LEU A 268 -26.12 8.70 13.33
N SER A 269 -25.86 9.06 14.59
CA SER A 269 -26.19 8.22 15.74
C SER A 269 -27.68 7.86 15.77
N ALA A 270 -28.57 8.85 15.62
CA ALA A 270 -30.02 8.61 15.58
C ALA A 270 -30.45 7.76 14.37
N LEU A 271 -29.83 7.96 13.21
CA LEU A 271 -30.11 7.21 11.99
C LEU A 271 -29.77 5.73 12.16
N TYR A 272 -28.55 5.44 12.57
CA TYR A 272 -28.07 4.07 12.79
C TYR A 272 -28.85 3.36 13.90
N GLN A 273 -29.12 4.05 15.01
CA GLN A 273 -29.95 3.52 16.09
C GLN A 273 -31.36 3.16 15.59
N SER A 274 -31.96 3.99 14.75
CA SER A 274 -33.31 3.74 14.22
C SER A 274 -33.36 2.59 13.22
N ALA A 275 -32.24 2.29 12.58
CA ALA A 275 -32.08 1.16 11.68
C ALA A 275 -31.65 -0.13 12.40
N GLY A 276 -31.47 -0.09 13.73
CA GLY A 276 -30.95 -1.24 14.50
C GLY A 276 -29.52 -1.64 14.11
N LYS A 277 -28.76 -0.71 13.54
CA LYS A 277 -27.37 -0.93 13.11
C LYS A 277 -26.40 -0.53 14.24
N PRO A 278 -25.17 -1.08 14.26
CA PRO A 278 -24.12 -0.65 15.21
C PRO A 278 -23.78 0.82 15.02
N MET A 279 -22.90 1.39 15.85
CA MET A 279 -22.47 2.78 15.66
C MET A 279 -21.90 3.00 14.25
N PRO A 280 -22.05 4.20 13.69
CA PRO A 280 -21.51 4.52 12.38
C PRO A 280 -20.01 4.17 12.32
N PRO A 281 -19.55 3.43 11.30
CA PRO A 281 -18.14 3.16 11.10
C PRO A 281 -17.38 4.48 10.88
N THR A 282 -16.14 4.52 11.35
CA THR A 282 -15.32 5.73 11.35
C THR A 282 -14.21 5.70 10.30
N GLY A 283 -13.89 4.52 9.76
CA GLY A 283 -12.92 4.36 8.67
C GLY A 283 -13.49 3.64 7.45
N GLN A 284 -12.72 3.69 6.38
CA GLN A 284 -12.96 2.96 5.14
C GLN A 284 -11.68 2.24 4.71
N ILE A 285 -11.83 1.04 4.16
CA ILE A 285 -10.79 0.37 3.39
C ILE A 285 -11.21 0.29 1.91
N TYR A 286 -10.30 0.65 1.02
CA TYR A 286 -10.46 0.51 -0.42
C TYR A 286 -9.43 -0.49 -0.93
N VAL A 287 -9.85 -1.37 -1.85
CA VAL A 287 -8.98 -2.38 -2.44
C VAL A 287 -9.01 -2.26 -3.95
N ARG A 288 -7.83 -2.14 -4.55
CA ARG A 288 -7.58 -2.16 -5.98
C ARG A 288 -6.69 -3.34 -6.35
N GLN A 289 -6.86 -3.84 -7.57
CA GLN A 289 -5.99 -4.84 -8.17
C GLN A 289 -5.86 -4.53 -9.65
N ALA A 290 -4.62 -4.51 -10.17
CA ALA A 290 -4.33 -4.08 -11.55
C ALA A 290 -5.03 -2.76 -11.94
N PHE A 291 -4.96 -1.77 -11.06
CA PHE A 291 -5.52 -0.42 -11.25
C PHE A 291 -7.05 -0.34 -11.37
N LYS A 292 -7.75 -1.39 -10.97
CA LYS A 292 -9.21 -1.45 -10.94
C LYS A 292 -9.71 -1.59 -9.51
N PRO A 293 -10.79 -0.89 -9.12
CA PRO A 293 -11.48 -1.17 -7.87
C PRO A 293 -11.94 -2.63 -7.82
N VAL A 294 -11.64 -3.32 -6.72
CA VAL A 294 -12.12 -4.68 -6.45
C VAL A 294 -13.30 -4.65 -5.49
N PHE A 295 -13.13 -3.93 -4.38
CA PHE A 295 -14.17 -3.62 -3.42
C PHE A 295 -13.71 -2.51 -2.47
N ASP A 296 -14.64 -1.97 -1.71
CA ASP A 296 -14.41 -1.15 -0.54
C ASP A 296 -15.34 -1.60 0.59
N ALA A 297 -14.98 -1.30 1.83
CA ALA A 297 -15.75 -1.71 3.00
C ALA A 297 -15.60 -0.74 4.17
N PRO A 298 -16.66 -0.59 5.00
CA PRO A 298 -16.56 0.13 6.26
C PRO A 298 -15.65 -0.62 7.24
N ILE A 299 -14.84 0.13 7.97
CA ILE A 299 -14.02 -0.38 9.08
C ILE A 299 -14.19 0.53 10.30
N VAL A 300 -13.73 0.06 11.45
CA VAL A 300 -13.73 0.87 12.68
C VAL A 300 -12.33 1.40 12.92
N ILE A 301 -12.22 2.71 13.11
CA ILE A 301 -11.02 3.38 13.60
C ILE A 301 -11.37 4.05 14.93
N ASP A 302 -10.85 3.50 16.02
CA ASP A 302 -11.04 4.07 17.35
C ASP A 302 -10.39 5.46 17.46
N GLN A 303 -10.96 6.32 18.31
CA GLN A 303 -10.44 7.68 18.55
C GLN A 303 -10.26 8.47 17.24
N PRO A 304 -11.30 8.63 16.41
CA PRO A 304 -11.19 9.24 15.07
C PRO A 304 -10.71 10.69 15.08
N GLU A 305 -10.70 11.35 16.24
CA GLU A 305 -10.12 12.68 16.43
C GLU A 305 -8.59 12.70 16.41
N LYS A 306 -7.93 11.55 16.60
CA LYS A 306 -6.47 11.45 16.54
C LYS A 306 -6.03 11.14 15.12
N PRO A 307 -4.99 11.81 14.59
CA PRO A 307 -4.52 11.53 13.25
C PRO A 307 -3.98 10.10 13.12
N LEU A 308 -4.04 9.58 11.91
CA LEU A 308 -3.38 8.34 11.47
C LEU A 308 -1.93 8.60 11.04
N GLY A 309 -1.61 9.82 10.61
CA GLY A 309 -0.39 10.09 9.84
C GLY A 309 -0.49 9.53 8.42
N THR A 310 0.62 9.43 7.71
CA THR A 310 0.68 8.82 6.37
C THR A 310 1.82 7.81 6.27
N HIS A 311 1.44 6.55 6.05
CA HIS A 311 2.31 5.38 6.11
C HIS A 311 2.10 4.49 4.89
N PHE A 312 3.20 4.13 4.22
CA PHE A 312 3.20 3.22 3.10
C PHE A 312 3.80 1.87 3.51
N PHE A 313 3.04 0.80 3.33
CA PHE A 313 3.43 -0.56 3.65
C PHE A 313 3.63 -1.36 2.37
N ALA A 314 4.69 -2.15 2.32
CA ALA A 314 4.96 -3.08 1.23
C ALA A 314 5.18 -4.49 1.78
N ALA A 315 4.45 -5.46 1.21
CA ALA A 315 4.56 -6.87 1.55
C ALA A 315 5.47 -7.61 0.57
N ASN A 316 6.43 -8.34 1.10
CA ASN A 316 7.17 -9.35 0.38
C ASN A 316 6.75 -10.73 0.90
N ILE A 317 6.11 -11.53 0.05
CA ILE A 317 5.61 -12.85 0.43
C ILE A 317 6.61 -13.91 -0.02
N GLU A 318 7.23 -14.59 0.94
CA GLU A 318 8.12 -15.72 0.66
C GLU A 318 7.28 -16.98 0.42
N SER A 319 7.11 -17.31 -0.87
CA SER A 319 6.25 -18.40 -1.34
C SER A 319 6.61 -19.79 -0.77
N ALA A 320 7.84 -19.98 -0.29
CA ALA A 320 8.32 -21.26 0.26
C ALA A 320 7.82 -21.53 1.69
N HIS A 321 7.55 -20.48 2.47
CA HIS A 321 7.22 -20.61 3.89
C HIS A 321 5.85 -20.03 4.24
N GLY A 322 5.22 -19.28 3.33
CA GLY A 322 3.96 -18.58 3.61
C GLY A 322 4.14 -17.41 4.59
N THR A 323 5.39 -17.01 4.83
CA THR A 323 5.76 -15.87 5.66
C THR A 323 5.69 -14.59 4.84
N VAL A 324 5.30 -13.50 5.48
CA VAL A 324 5.27 -12.17 4.87
C VAL A 324 6.14 -11.22 5.66
N ASP A 325 7.09 -10.65 4.94
CA ASP A 325 7.93 -9.59 5.45
C ASP A 325 7.29 -8.27 5.06
N TRP A 326 6.78 -7.56 6.05
CA TRP A 326 6.25 -6.22 5.87
C TRP A 326 7.33 -5.18 6.11
N GLN A 327 7.32 -4.16 5.27
CA GLN A 327 8.08 -2.94 5.47
C GLN A 327 7.15 -1.76 5.52
N VAL A 328 7.52 -0.74 6.30
CA VAL A 328 6.81 0.53 6.36
C VAL A 328 7.75 1.69 6.05
N THR A 329 7.25 2.65 5.28
CA THR A 329 7.86 3.96 5.05
C THR A 329 6.86 5.03 5.49
N SER A 330 7.17 5.72 6.59
CA SER A 330 6.33 6.79 7.15
C SER A 330 6.74 8.15 6.58
N LEU A 331 5.83 8.86 5.91
CA LEU A 331 6.11 10.21 5.37
C LEU A 331 5.81 11.31 6.39
N GLU A 332 4.82 11.06 7.26
CA GLU A 332 4.55 11.86 8.44
C GLU A 332 4.77 10.98 9.67
N PRO A 333 5.39 11.52 10.74
CA PRO A 333 5.52 10.75 11.97
C PRO A 333 4.13 10.43 12.51
N ALA A 334 3.95 9.21 13.02
CA ALA A 334 2.79 8.90 13.85
C ALA A 334 2.77 9.87 15.05
N PRO A 335 1.58 10.27 15.55
CA PRO A 335 1.49 11.21 16.65
C PRO A 335 2.33 10.75 17.84
N ALA A 336 3.14 11.66 18.40
CA ALA A 336 4.08 11.34 19.47
C ALA A 336 3.35 10.79 20.71
N VAL A 337 3.81 9.65 21.21
CA VAL A 337 3.37 9.14 22.50
C VAL A 337 4.07 9.96 23.57
N SER A 338 3.35 10.89 24.21
CA SER A 338 3.79 11.40 25.50
C SER A 338 3.68 10.26 26.50
N ASN A 339 4.78 9.58 26.81
CA ASN A 339 5.14 9.21 28.18
C ASN A 339 6.53 8.56 28.25
N SER A 340 7.33 9.09 29.18
CA SER A 340 8.46 8.43 29.82
C SER A 340 8.09 7.02 30.27
N SER A 341 8.84 5.98 29.89
CA SER A 341 9.46 5.03 30.84
C SER A 341 10.07 3.76 30.20
N ILE A 342 11.21 3.38 30.80
CA ILE A 342 11.75 2.03 31.03
C ILE A 342 12.39 1.31 29.82
N VAL A 343 13.72 1.28 29.87
CA VAL A 343 14.60 0.37 29.13
C VAL A 343 14.47 -1.03 29.76
N ILE A 344 13.84 -1.97 29.05
CA ILE A 344 13.99 -3.40 29.34
C ILE A 344 15.13 -3.93 28.47
N ILE A 345 16.16 -4.48 29.10
CA ILE A 345 17.28 -5.14 28.42
C ILE A 345 16.80 -6.51 27.93
N GLY A 346 16.61 -6.62 26.63
CA GLY A 346 16.30 -7.84 25.87
C GLY A 346 16.61 -7.61 24.40
N LYS A 347 16.85 -8.67 23.62
CA LYS A 347 17.23 -8.59 22.19
C LYS A 347 16.28 -7.63 21.43
N PRO A 348 16.78 -6.81 20.49
CA PRO A 348 15.92 -5.92 19.70
C PRO A 348 14.96 -6.76 18.86
N GLN A 349 13.73 -6.85 19.32
CA GLN A 349 12.60 -7.26 18.50
C GLN A 349 12.28 -6.05 17.60
N PRO A 350 12.01 -6.21 16.30
CA PRO A 350 11.59 -5.11 15.45
C PRO A 350 10.18 -4.66 15.87
N THR A 351 10.11 -3.89 16.95
CA THR A 351 8.90 -3.17 17.35
C THR A 351 8.60 -2.12 16.29
N ALA A 352 7.31 -1.90 16.01
CA ALA A 352 6.89 -0.90 15.04
C ALA A 352 7.60 0.44 15.29
N PRO A 353 7.95 1.21 14.25
CA PRO A 353 8.56 2.53 14.42
C PRO A 353 7.76 3.38 15.39
N ASN A 354 8.44 4.04 16.34
CA ASN A 354 7.85 4.76 17.47
C ASN A 354 6.50 5.44 17.14
N GLY A 355 5.43 5.00 17.81
CA GLY A 355 4.09 5.56 17.68
C GLY A 355 3.17 4.84 16.69
N LEU A 356 3.69 4.03 15.77
CA LEU A 356 2.86 3.34 14.77
C LEU A 356 1.96 2.26 15.39
N ASP A 357 2.39 1.60 16.48
CA ASP A 357 1.51 0.71 17.27
C ASP A 357 0.25 1.44 17.73
N THR A 358 0.36 2.72 18.10
CA THR A 358 -0.81 3.50 18.56
C THR A 358 -1.81 3.75 17.44
N VAL A 359 -1.36 3.77 16.18
CA VAL A 359 -2.20 3.89 15.00
C VAL A 359 -2.80 2.54 14.63
N LEU A 360 -1.96 1.50 14.48
CA LEU A 360 -2.41 0.18 14.02
C LEU A 360 -3.39 -0.49 14.98
N ASN A 361 -3.21 -0.33 16.30
CA ASN A 361 -4.12 -0.89 17.30
C ASN A 361 -5.52 -0.23 17.32
N ARG A 362 -5.69 0.92 16.67
CA ARG A 362 -6.99 1.60 16.59
C ARG A 362 -7.82 1.10 15.40
N ILE A 363 -7.24 0.37 14.46
CA ILE A 363 -7.89 0.00 13.21
C ILE A 363 -8.40 -1.44 13.32
N HIS A 364 -9.72 -1.60 13.20
CA HIS A 364 -10.40 -2.88 13.26
C HIS A 364 -11.07 -3.17 11.91
N ILE A 365 -10.60 -4.21 11.25
CA ILE A 365 -11.12 -4.69 9.97
C ILE A 365 -12.00 -5.92 10.26
N PRO A 366 -13.26 -5.96 9.79
CA PRO A 366 -14.11 -7.14 9.94
C PRO A 366 -13.46 -8.42 9.40
N ASP A 367 -13.72 -9.56 10.05
CA ASP A 367 -13.07 -10.84 9.74
C ASP A 367 -13.29 -11.28 8.29
N ASP A 368 -14.49 -11.08 7.75
CA ASP A 368 -14.83 -11.41 6.36
C ASP A 368 -14.05 -10.57 5.35
N ILE A 369 -13.81 -9.30 5.67
CA ILE A 369 -13.01 -8.39 4.86
C ILE A 369 -11.52 -8.77 4.93
N ARG A 370 -11.03 -9.09 6.13
CA ARG A 370 -9.66 -9.55 6.35
C ARG A 370 -9.39 -10.85 5.60
N GLU A 371 -10.25 -11.86 5.76
CA GLU A 371 -10.12 -13.17 5.10
C GLU A 371 -10.08 -13.01 3.57
N ARG A 372 -10.94 -12.14 3.02
CA ARG A 372 -10.96 -11.84 1.58
C ARG A 372 -9.63 -11.26 1.09
N ILE A 373 -9.02 -10.36 1.85
CA ILE A 373 -7.71 -9.77 1.52
C ILE A 373 -6.61 -10.83 1.64
N GLU A 374 -6.56 -11.56 2.75
CA GLU A 374 -5.53 -12.55 3.06
C GLU A 374 -5.55 -13.75 2.09
N THR A 375 -6.71 -14.08 1.53
CA THR A 375 -6.85 -15.13 0.50
C THR A 375 -6.40 -14.68 -0.89
N THR A 376 -6.41 -13.36 -1.16
CA THR A 376 -6.13 -12.81 -2.50
C THR A 376 -4.81 -12.06 -2.59
N MET A 377 -4.16 -11.75 -1.46
CA MET A 377 -2.88 -11.04 -1.47
C MET A 377 -1.78 -11.90 -2.11
N THR A 378 -0.95 -11.26 -2.93
CA THR A 378 0.26 -11.86 -3.51
C THR A 378 1.48 -11.03 -3.12
N THR A 379 2.68 -11.56 -3.38
CA THR A 379 3.91 -10.76 -3.26
C THR A 379 3.79 -9.50 -4.12
N GLY A 380 4.26 -8.38 -3.60
CA GLY A 380 4.05 -7.07 -4.21
C GLY A 380 2.84 -6.30 -3.69
N THR A 381 2.06 -6.87 -2.77
CA THR A 381 0.89 -6.20 -2.17
C THR A 381 1.33 -4.98 -1.36
N VAL A 382 0.61 -3.88 -1.50
CA VAL A 382 0.92 -2.62 -0.82
C VAL A 382 -0.29 -2.11 -0.07
N MET A 383 -0.07 -1.39 1.02
CA MET A 383 -1.14 -0.77 1.81
C MET A 383 -0.72 0.64 2.19
N THR A 384 -1.60 1.61 1.99
CA THR A 384 -1.43 2.97 2.49
C THR A 384 -2.41 3.20 3.63
N ILE A 385 -1.91 3.65 4.78
CA ILE A 385 -2.73 4.17 5.88
C ILE A 385 -2.53 5.68 5.90
N THR A 386 -3.59 6.46 5.82
CA THR A 386 -3.48 7.92 5.75
C THR A 386 -4.69 8.67 6.30
N ASP A 387 -4.45 9.85 6.86
CA ASP A 387 -5.49 10.85 7.18
C ASP A 387 -6.24 11.35 5.93
N HIS A 388 -5.68 11.15 4.75
CA HIS A 388 -6.19 11.68 3.50
C HIS A 388 -6.99 10.62 2.73
N GLY A 389 -8.24 10.95 2.36
CA GLY A 389 -9.09 10.09 1.54
C GLY A 389 -8.54 9.84 0.12
N LEU A 390 -9.40 9.34 -0.76
CA LEU A 390 -9.04 9.16 -2.18
C LEU A 390 -8.56 10.49 -2.79
N GLY A 391 -7.29 10.55 -3.21
CA GLY A 391 -6.75 11.73 -3.85
C GLY A 391 -7.35 11.95 -5.23
N GLN A 392 -7.37 13.20 -5.71
CA GLN A 392 -7.98 13.59 -6.99
C GLN A 392 -7.43 12.85 -8.22
N ASP A 393 -6.19 12.34 -8.15
CA ASP A 393 -5.56 11.58 -9.23
C ASP A 393 -5.81 10.07 -9.15
N THR A 394 -6.49 9.62 -8.09
CA THR A 394 -6.95 8.25 -7.91
C THR A 394 -8.20 8.02 -8.76
N VAL A 395 -7.99 7.69 -10.04
CA VAL A 395 -9.06 7.48 -11.03
C VAL A 395 -9.01 6.07 -11.59
N ASP A 396 -9.93 5.73 -12.49
CA ASP A 396 -9.90 4.45 -13.19
C ASP A 396 -8.59 4.29 -13.97
N GLY A 397 -7.90 3.18 -13.76
CA GLY A 397 -6.62 2.91 -14.42
C GLY A 397 -5.39 3.45 -13.68
N THR A 398 -5.54 4.04 -12.49
CA THR A 398 -4.41 4.34 -11.59
C THR A 398 -4.43 3.48 -10.34
N ASP A 399 -3.32 3.48 -9.61
CA ASP A 399 -3.32 3.04 -8.23
C ASP A 399 -3.77 4.16 -7.28
N PHE A 400 -3.78 3.90 -5.98
CA PHE A 400 -4.01 4.96 -4.99
C PHE A 400 -2.90 6.02 -5.05
N ILE A 401 -3.31 7.28 -5.12
CA ILE A 401 -2.44 8.46 -5.06
C ILE A 401 -2.88 9.32 -3.89
N THR A 402 -1.94 9.56 -2.97
CA THR A 402 -2.15 10.33 -1.74
C THR A 402 -1.30 11.59 -1.79
N TYR A 403 -1.93 12.73 -1.57
CA TYR A 403 -1.26 14.02 -1.44
C TYR A 403 -1.11 14.40 0.03
N LEU A 404 0.07 14.89 0.39
CA LEU A 404 0.29 15.54 1.67
C LEU A 404 0.18 17.07 1.52
N PRO A 405 -0.31 17.78 2.54
CA PRO A 405 -0.24 19.23 2.57
C PRO A 405 1.22 19.68 2.47
N GLY A 406 1.48 20.72 1.69
CA GLY A 406 2.84 21.20 1.38
C GLY A 406 2.95 22.71 1.28
#